data_AF-A0A7V5SQV9-F1
#
_entry.id   AF-A0A7V5SQV9-F1
#
_cell.length_a   1.000
_cell.length_b   1.000
_cell.length_c   1.000
_cell.angle_alpha   90.00
_cell.angle_beta   90.00
_cell.angle_gamma   90.00
#
_symmetry.space_group_name_H-M   'P 1'
#
loop_
_entity.id
_entity.type
_entity.pdbx_description
1 polymer ?
#
loop_
_entity_poly.entity_id
_entity_poly.type
_entity_poly.pdbx_seq_one_letter_code
_entity_poly.pdbx_strand_id
1 'polypeptide(L)'
;MKENYFVSVADTLNAYQFAKNLAAFRGRSQISLCDLIDAITSCYIKEELSSKTNLVLKITSEIMIGNEVGRAFNSTGNPLQLDFYRNLKKYRLPVIDQKKDLRVEVYKNKVHQAKSQFLHQTLYLELDYAKLIKGPDYITSENLELLTEQWEVHWTPKIDDKFPELISYGITIEDASKIKFREEMNNPNKSIQGIKRLIFQSLLMGFMNIFEEILTELNKIIHSGVDFKQLVEILGIGVLLYKYRSNLILNYNKTVENFIYISYSRAIGKIADLINIPPEEVEDTVKSLKSITQIAELPDLPIHSELLYENIEKIIHSNKTIVPRIEGAFFGILYSANEVSENEVIQRFTGKIYSNKNLVDATEYLIGLLLLNKTILITSENLLNAINESILSIPKNSFLELLPGFRKAFTALTPREILYVGEKISKLLGISISFEVKSIEPKALVVLQNLDNIIYQKLEKEWGF
;
A
#
# COMPACT_ATOMS: atom_id res chain seq x y z
N MET A 1 28.99 24.50 17.63
CA MET A 1 29.61 25.47 18.56
C MET A 1 29.87 24.73 19.87
N LYS A 2 31.11 24.65 20.34
CA LYS A 2 31.40 24.11 21.68
C LYS A 2 30.98 25.17 22.69
N GLU A 3 29.90 24.94 23.41
CA GLU A 3 29.59 25.75 24.60
C GLU A 3 30.71 25.49 25.62
N ASN A 4 31.62 26.46 25.74
CA ASN A 4 32.77 26.34 26.63
C ASN A 4 32.32 26.61 28.07
N TYR A 5 31.95 25.54 28.79
CA TYR A 5 32.01 25.56 30.25
C TYR A 5 33.48 25.63 30.67
N PHE A 6 33.90 26.76 31.22
CA PHE A 6 35.25 26.96 31.74
C PHE A 6 35.31 26.38 33.16
N VAL A 7 35.79 25.14 33.30
CA VAL A 7 36.16 24.58 34.60
C VAL A 7 37.61 24.98 34.87
N SER A 8 37.85 25.73 35.94
CA SER A 8 39.20 26.14 36.30
C SER A 8 39.97 24.99 36.95
N VAL A 9 41.30 25.05 36.96
CA VAL A 9 42.16 24.09 37.69
C VAL A 9 41.85 24.09 39.19
N ALA A 10 41.37 25.22 39.73
CA ALA A 10 40.94 25.29 41.12
C ALA A 10 39.65 24.50 41.36
N ASP A 11 38.68 24.59 40.43
CA ASP A 11 37.43 23.84 40.52
C ASP A 11 37.67 22.33 40.42
N THR A 12 38.60 21.88 39.58
CA THR A 12 38.94 20.45 39.47
C THR A 12 39.60 19.90 40.73
N LEU A 13 40.47 20.69 41.35
CA LEU A 13 41.13 20.32 42.61
C LEU A 13 40.12 20.29 43.77
N ASN A 14 39.18 21.22 43.79
CA ASN A 14 38.08 21.25 44.75
C ASN A 14 37.16 20.03 44.58
N ALA A 15 36.75 19.69 43.36
CA ALA A 15 35.93 18.51 43.10
C ALA A 15 36.63 17.22 43.53
N TYR A 16 37.94 17.08 43.26
CA TYR A 16 38.71 15.92 43.71
C TYR A 16 38.80 15.82 45.24
N GLN A 17 39.08 16.93 45.93
CA GLN A 17 39.11 16.96 47.39
C GLN A 17 37.73 16.68 47.99
N PHE A 18 36.68 17.21 47.39
CA PHE A 18 35.30 16.98 47.80
C PHE A 18 34.91 15.50 47.68
N ALA A 19 35.24 14.86 46.55
CA ALA A 19 35.03 13.43 46.34
C ALA A 19 35.81 12.57 47.36
N LYS A 20 37.05 12.96 47.68
CA LYS A 20 37.88 12.29 48.70
C LYS A 20 37.27 12.42 50.10
N ASN A 21 36.75 13.59 50.44
CA ASN A 21 36.10 13.85 51.72
C ASN A 21 34.77 13.09 51.83
N LEU A 22 33.98 13.01 50.74
CA LEU A 22 32.75 12.21 50.69
C LEU A 22 33.04 10.72 50.89
N ALA A 23 34.06 10.19 50.22
CA ALA A 23 34.48 8.80 50.40
C ALA A 23 34.88 8.52 51.86
N ALA A 24 35.69 9.39 52.46
CA ALA A 24 36.08 9.27 53.86
C ALA A 24 34.88 9.38 54.82
N PHE A 25 33.96 10.33 54.57
CA PHE A 25 32.72 10.49 55.34
C PHE A 25 31.84 9.25 55.26
N ARG A 26 31.82 8.56 54.10
CA ARG A 26 31.10 7.30 53.87
C ARG A 26 31.87 6.06 54.32
N GLY A 27 33.02 6.22 54.99
CA GLY A 27 33.83 5.12 55.52
C GLY A 27 34.57 4.30 54.45
N ARG A 28 34.80 4.86 53.27
CA ARG A 28 35.48 4.20 52.15
C ARG A 28 36.92 4.73 52.00
N SER A 29 37.86 3.82 51.75
CA SER A 29 39.27 4.16 51.50
C SER A 29 39.53 4.67 50.08
N GLN A 30 38.58 4.47 49.15
CA GLN A 30 38.66 4.93 47.77
C GLN A 30 37.38 5.65 47.33
N ILE A 31 37.56 6.57 46.40
CA ILE A 31 36.47 7.34 45.77
C ILE A 31 35.65 6.39 44.89
N SER A 32 34.35 6.30 45.13
CA SER A 32 33.42 5.56 44.29
C SER A 32 32.79 6.44 43.21
N LEU A 33 32.14 5.82 42.22
CA LEU A 33 31.40 6.54 41.18
C LEU A 33 30.40 7.55 41.76
N CYS A 34 29.66 7.17 42.81
CA CYS A 34 28.70 8.06 43.46
C CYS A 34 29.38 9.28 44.09
N ASP A 35 30.53 9.10 44.75
CA ASP A 35 31.29 10.21 45.37
C ASP A 35 31.78 11.21 44.32
N LEU A 36 32.13 10.69 43.13
CA LEU A 36 32.60 11.48 42.02
C LEU A 36 31.44 12.23 41.33
N ILE A 37 30.29 11.59 41.14
CA ILE A 37 29.07 12.24 40.64
C ILE A 37 28.64 13.37 41.58
N ASP A 38 28.60 13.11 42.89
CA ASP A 38 28.23 14.10 43.91
C ASP A 38 29.20 15.28 43.96
N ALA A 39 30.49 15.04 43.75
CA ALA A 39 31.49 16.10 43.71
C ALA A 39 31.39 16.94 42.44
N ILE A 40 31.15 16.30 41.28
CA ILE A 40 30.94 17.01 40.01
C ILE A 40 29.68 17.87 40.08
N THR A 41 28.58 17.34 40.61
CA THR A 41 27.34 18.11 40.77
C THR A 41 27.55 19.28 41.71
N SER A 42 28.18 19.06 42.86
CA SER A 42 28.35 20.10 43.88
C SER A 42 29.36 21.20 43.50
N CYS A 43 30.41 20.87 42.73
CA CYS A 43 31.48 21.81 42.42
C CYS A 43 31.34 22.47 41.04
N TYR A 44 30.79 21.79 40.04
CA TYR A 44 30.72 22.32 38.67
C TYR A 44 29.35 22.89 38.30
N ILE A 45 28.27 22.50 39.00
CA ILE A 45 26.93 23.02 38.73
C ILE A 45 26.66 24.17 39.70
N LYS A 46 26.70 25.41 39.17
CA LYS A 46 26.45 26.64 39.95
C LYS A 46 25.01 27.16 39.82
N GLU A 47 24.21 26.53 38.96
CA GLU A 47 22.82 26.90 38.65
C GLU A 47 21.82 25.89 39.22
N GLU A 48 20.53 26.24 39.25
CA GLU A 48 19.47 25.35 39.73
C GLU A 48 19.43 24.05 38.91
N LEU A 49 19.28 22.91 39.59
CA LEU A 49 19.13 21.58 39.00
C LEU A 49 17.75 21.38 38.33
N SER A 50 17.17 22.44 37.76
CA SER A 50 15.95 22.34 36.97
C SER A 50 16.33 21.99 35.53
N SER A 51 15.88 20.80 35.10
CA SER A 51 15.86 20.25 33.74
C SER A 51 16.98 19.28 33.36
N LYS A 52 16.56 18.22 32.67
CA LYS A 52 17.29 17.05 32.16
C LYS A 52 18.38 17.38 31.11
N THR A 53 18.98 18.56 31.18
CA THR A 53 19.89 19.07 30.15
C THR A 53 21.06 19.85 30.76
N ASN A 54 21.50 19.50 31.98
CA ASN A 54 22.77 20.01 32.46
C ASN A 54 23.91 19.37 31.66
N LEU A 55 24.58 20.17 30.84
CA LEU A 55 25.66 19.75 29.94
C LEU A 55 26.79 19.03 30.69
N VAL A 56 27.09 19.45 31.93
CA VAL A 56 28.12 18.83 32.77
C VAL A 56 27.73 17.39 33.13
N LEU A 57 26.47 17.15 33.49
CA LEU A 57 25.98 15.80 33.77
C LEU A 57 25.98 14.92 32.52
N LYS A 58 25.62 15.49 31.36
CA LYS A 58 25.66 14.77 30.07
C LYS A 58 27.10 14.34 29.74
N ILE A 59 28.06 15.26 29.75
CA ILE A 59 29.48 14.96 29.51
C ILE A 59 30.01 13.96 30.54
N THR A 60 29.64 14.10 31.81
CA THR A 60 30.04 13.16 32.86
C THR A 60 29.51 11.76 32.57
N SER A 61 28.25 11.62 32.16
CA SER A 61 27.69 10.33 31.79
C SER A 61 28.37 9.71 30.57
N GLU A 62 28.69 10.52 29.54
CA GLU A 62 29.41 10.07 28.34
C GLU A 62 30.81 9.55 28.67
N ILE A 63 31.55 10.26 29.55
CA ILE A 63 32.89 9.84 29.99
C ILE A 63 32.83 8.58 30.86
N MET A 64 31.84 8.49 31.77
CA MET A 64 31.74 7.39 32.73
C MET A 64 31.26 6.09 32.12
N ILE A 65 30.30 6.14 31.19
CA ILE A 65 29.77 4.96 30.51
C ILE A 65 30.75 4.52 29.40
N GLY A 66 31.42 5.49 28.76
CA GLY A 66 32.25 5.24 27.60
C GLY A 66 31.43 4.81 26.37
N ASN A 67 32.13 4.54 25.26
CA ASN A 67 31.52 4.13 23.99
C ASN A 67 31.76 2.65 23.67
N GLU A 68 32.38 1.90 24.61
CA GLU A 68 32.71 0.50 24.40
C GLU A 68 31.57 -0.40 24.87
N VAL A 69 31.17 -1.36 24.01
CA VAL A 69 30.17 -2.37 24.36
C VAL A 69 30.86 -3.48 25.15
N GLY A 70 30.40 -3.70 26.39
CA GLY A 70 30.87 -4.79 27.24
C GLY A 70 30.59 -6.17 26.63
N ARG A 71 31.46 -7.15 26.89
CA ARG A 71 31.23 -8.57 26.52
C ARG A 71 30.86 -9.35 27.77
N ALA A 72 29.76 -10.10 27.72
CA ALA A 72 29.42 -11.00 28.81
C ALA A 72 30.49 -12.11 28.95
N PHE A 73 30.88 -12.40 30.19
CA PHE A 73 31.88 -13.43 30.49
C PHE A 73 31.32 -14.81 30.10
N ASN A 74 32.06 -15.59 29.30
CA ASN A 74 31.71 -16.95 28.87
C ASN A 74 30.41 -17.14 28.04
N SER A 75 29.79 -16.10 27.48
CA SER A 75 28.68 -16.31 26.55
C SER A 75 29.22 -16.54 25.15
N THR A 76 29.24 -17.79 24.68
CA THR A 76 29.43 -18.12 23.24
C THR A 76 28.29 -17.60 22.35
N GLY A 77 27.46 -16.66 22.82
CA GLY A 77 26.19 -16.28 22.22
C GLY A 77 25.19 -17.43 22.25
N ASN A 78 23.89 -17.12 22.17
CA ASN A 78 22.91 -18.18 21.94
C ASN A 78 22.98 -18.64 20.45
N PRO A 79 22.50 -19.85 20.10
CA PRO A 79 22.61 -20.37 18.72
C PRO A 79 22.03 -19.44 17.65
N LEU A 80 20.92 -18.77 17.96
CA LEU A 80 20.26 -17.83 17.05
C LEU A 80 21.12 -16.59 16.77
N GLN A 81 21.73 -16.03 17.81
CA GLN A 81 22.68 -14.93 17.73
C GLN A 81 23.90 -15.32 16.90
N LEU A 82 24.45 -16.53 17.12
CA LEU A 82 25.55 -17.06 16.32
C LEU A 82 25.17 -17.19 14.84
N ASP A 83 23.97 -17.69 14.53
CA ASP A 83 23.47 -17.77 13.16
C ASP A 83 23.31 -16.39 12.51
N PHE A 84 22.77 -15.42 13.25
CA PHE A 84 22.65 -14.03 12.80
C PHE A 84 24.00 -13.44 12.40
N TYR A 85 25.00 -13.50 13.29
CA TYR A 85 26.35 -12.99 12.99
C TYR A 85 27.05 -13.75 11.87
N ARG A 86 26.82 -15.07 11.76
CA ARG A 86 27.28 -15.88 10.63
C ARG A 86 26.69 -15.37 9.31
N ASN A 87 25.40 -15.06 9.27
CA ASN A 87 24.72 -14.51 8.11
C ASN A 87 25.20 -13.08 7.78
N LEU A 88 25.41 -12.22 8.79
CA LEU A 88 26.01 -10.90 8.56
C LEU A 88 27.38 -10.98 7.91
N LYS A 89 28.25 -11.88 8.40
CA LYS A 89 29.57 -12.14 7.81
C LYS A 89 29.46 -12.69 6.38
N LYS A 90 28.58 -13.67 6.15
CA LYS A 90 28.33 -14.29 4.84
C LYS A 90 27.91 -13.25 3.79
N TYR A 91 27.02 -12.33 4.15
CA TYR A 91 26.48 -11.31 3.24
C TYR A 91 27.24 -9.97 3.26
N ARG A 92 28.38 -9.91 3.95
CA ARG A 92 29.23 -8.72 4.12
C ARG A 92 28.44 -7.51 4.62
N LEU A 93 27.61 -7.75 5.63
CA LEU A 93 26.75 -6.78 6.28
C LEU A 93 27.47 -6.17 7.51
N PRO A 94 27.28 -4.88 7.80
CA PRO A 94 27.98 -4.21 8.88
C PRO A 94 27.53 -4.69 10.27
N VAL A 95 28.50 -4.84 11.17
CA VAL A 95 28.31 -5.04 12.62
C VAL A 95 28.89 -3.83 13.33
N ILE A 96 28.43 -2.66 12.94
CA ILE A 96 28.89 -1.37 13.45
C ILE A 96 27.66 -0.53 13.71
N ASP A 97 27.66 0.22 14.80
CA ASP A 97 26.63 1.18 15.20
C ASP A 97 26.66 2.42 14.29
N GLN A 98 26.41 2.18 13.00
CA GLN A 98 26.38 3.17 11.96
C GLN A 98 25.36 2.75 10.89
N LYS A 99 24.57 3.70 10.43
CA LYS A 99 23.64 3.50 9.31
C LYS A 99 24.41 3.32 8.01
N LYS A 100 24.00 2.35 7.20
CA LYS A 100 24.57 2.09 5.89
C LYS A 100 23.49 1.79 4.87
N ASP A 101 23.52 2.51 3.77
CA ASP A 101 22.67 2.23 2.62
C ASP A 101 23.22 1.06 1.81
N LEU A 102 22.31 0.18 1.40
CA LEU A 102 22.59 -1.00 0.61
C LEU A 102 21.64 -1.07 -0.57
N ARG A 103 22.21 -1.30 -1.76
CA ARG A 103 21.44 -1.63 -2.96
C ARG A 103 21.55 -3.11 -3.24
N VAL A 104 20.41 -3.78 -3.36
CA VAL A 104 20.32 -5.22 -3.61
C VAL A 104 19.63 -5.47 -4.95
N GLU A 105 20.39 -6.03 -5.91
CA GLU A 105 19.87 -6.47 -7.20
C GLU A 105 19.30 -7.90 -7.10
N VAL A 106 18.11 -8.01 -6.52
CA VAL A 106 17.45 -9.30 -6.20
C VAL A 106 17.37 -10.24 -7.42
N TYR A 107 17.12 -9.66 -8.59
CA TYR A 107 16.81 -10.38 -9.83
C TYR A 107 18.03 -10.88 -10.61
N LYS A 108 19.24 -10.34 -10.36
CA LYS A 108 20.42 -10.67 -11.18
C LYS A 108 21.30 -11.76 -10.57
N ASN A 109 21.28 -11.91 -9.25
CA ASN A 109 22.28 -12.70 -8.54
C ASN A 109 21.66 -13.47 -7.36
N LYS A 110 21.86 -14.80 -7.34
CA LYS A 110 21.40 -15.68 -6.24
C LYS A 110 21.94 -15.27 -4.87
N VAL A 111 23.14 -14.66 -4.81
CA VAL A 111 23.70 -14.12 -3.56
C VAL A 111 22.93 -12.88 -3.10
N HIS A 112 22.52 -12.02 -4.03
CA HIS A 112 21.70 -10.84 -3.71
C HIS A 112 20.28 -11.24 -3.34
N GLN A 113 19.71 -12.26 -3.99
CA GLN A 113 18.45 -12.86 -3.59
C GLN A 113 18.51 -13.39 -2.15
N ALA A 114 19.51 -14.22 -1.81
CA ALA A 114 19.66 -14.75 -0.46
C ALA A 114 19.90 -13.64 0.59
N LYS A 115 20.59 -12.56 0.20
CA LYS A 115 20.79 -11.37 1.03
C LYS A 115 19.47 -10.62 1.27
N SER A 116 18.67 -10.41 0.22
CA SER A 116 17.33 -9.79 0.32
C SER A 116 16.41 -10.63 1.22
N GLN A 117 16.37 -11.95 1.01
CA GLN A 117 15.61 -12.88 1.84
C GLN A 117 15.97 -12.77 3.32
N PHE A 118 17.27 -12.74 3.62
CA PHE A 118 17.75 -12.52 4.99
C PHE A 118 17.30 -11.17 5.57
N LEU A 119 17.38 -10.08 4.80
CA LEU A 119 16.94 -8.75 5.27
C LEU A 119 15.42 -8.74 5.54
N HIS A 120 14.61 -9.34 4.66
CA HIS A 120 13.17 -9.51 4.88
C HIS A 120 12.86 -10.36 6.11
N GLN A 121 13.63 -11.43 6.39
CA GLN A 121 13.50 -12.21 7.61
C GLN A 121 13.82 -11.38 8.86
N THR A 122 14.89 -10.57 8.83
CA THR A 122 15.23 -9.68 9.96
C THR A 122 14.17 -8.60 10.19
N LEU A 123 13.53 -8.12 9.12
CA LEU A 123 12.42 -7.17 9.19
C LEU A 123 11.16 -7.84 9.78
N TYR A 124 10.85 -9.07 9.37
CA TYR A 124 9.70 -9.84 9.85
C TYR A 124 9.81 -10.24 11.34
N LEU A 125 11.03 -10.57 11.77
CA LEU A 125 11.34 -10.80 13.18
C LEU A 125 11.46 -9.51 14.00
N GLU A 126 11.24 -8.36 13.38
CA GLU A 126 11.31 -7.05 14.03
C GLU A 126 12.64 -6.83 14.73
N LEU A 127 13.77 -7.24 14.13
CA LEU A 127 15.09 -7.08 14.74
C LEU A 127 15.61 -5.63 14.71
N ASP A 128 14.90 -4.71 14.05
CA ASP A 128 15.32 -3.32 13.79
C ASP A 128 16.69 -3.18 13.08
N TYR A 129 17.18 -4.26 12.47
CA TYR A 129 18.45 -4.28 11.78
C TYR A 129 18.38 -3.66 10.37
N ALA A 130 17.26 -3.88 9.68
CA ALA A 130 17.09 -3.52 8.27
C ALA A 130 15.76 -2.81 8.06
N LYS A 131 15.77 -1.76 7.24
CA LYS A 131 14.58 -1.03 6.80
C LYS A 131 14.58 -0.90 5.29
N LEU A 132 13.50 -1.32 4.65
CA LEU A 132 13.31 -1.11 3.21
C LEU A 132 12.93 0.36 2.98
N ILE A 133 13.81 1.11 2.31
CA ILE A 133 13.60 2.53 2.00
C ILE A 133 12.87 2.68 0.67
N LYS A 134 13.30 1.93 -0.33
CA LYS A 134 12.70 1.93 -1.65
C LYS A 134 12.80 0.55 -2.25
N GLY A 135 11.71 0.07 -2.80
CA GLY A 135 11.66 -1.22 -3.44
C GLY A 135 10.27 -1.44 -3.99
N PRO A 136 10.10 -2.54 -4.72
CA PRO A 136 8.77 -2.93 -5.13
C PRO A 136 7.95 -3.34 -3.90
N ASP A 137 6.81 -2.69 -3.70
CA ASP A 137 5.86 -3.00 -2.63
C ASP A 137 4.69 -3.78 -3.22
N TYR A 138 4.66 -5.07 -2.94
CA TYR A 138 3.67 -5.99 -3.48
C TYR A 138 2.33 -5.94 -2.74
N ILE A 139 2.34 -5.46 -1.50
CA ILE A 139 1.13 -5.34 -0.68
C ILE A 139 0.31 -4.18 -1.23
N THR A 140 0.94 -3.02 -1.41
CA THR A 140 0.32 -1.81 -1.99
C THR A 140 0.32 -1.80 -3.52
N SER A 141 1.08 -2.70 -4.15
CA SER A 141 1.24 -2.79 -5.62
C SER A 141 1.89 -1.55 -6.23
N GLU A 142 2.78 -0.91 -5.47
CA GLU A 142 3.55 0.25 -5.87
C GLU A 142 4.97 -0.10 -6.28
N ASN A 143 5.55 0.70 -7.19
CA ASN A 143 6.96 0.60 -7.57
C ASN A 143 7.41 -0.77 -8.09
N LEU A 144 6.48 -1.56 -8.66
CA LEU A 144 6.74 -2.92 -9.17
C LEU A 144 7.80 -2.96 -10.31
N GLU A 145 8.01 -1.82 -10.96
CA GLU A 145 9.03 -1.59 -12.00
C GLU A 145 10.47 -1.64 -11.43
N LEU A 146 10.64 -1.49 -10.11
CA LEU A 146 11.95 -1.44 -9.48
C LEU A 146 12.58 -2.83 -9.37
N LEU A 147 13.60 -3.07 -10.19
CA LEU A 147 14.43 -4.29 -10.16
C LEU A 147 15.47 -4.32 -9.02
N THR A 148 15.47 -3.32 -8.13
CA THR A 148 16.42 -3.26 -7.02
C THR A 148 15.76 -2.78 -5.76
N GLU A 149 16.13 -3.39 -4.65
CA GLU A 149 15.75 -2.94 -3.33
C GLU A 149 16.84 -2.02 -2.76
N GLN A 150 16.44 -0.94 -2.12
CA GLN A 150 17.26 -0.01 -1.36
C GLN A 150 16.93 -0.17 0.11
N TRP A 151 17.94 -0.58 0.88
CA TRP A 151 17.84 -0.87 2.28
C TRP A 151 18.72 0.08 3.08
N GLU A 152 18.24 0.55 4.22
CA GLU A 152 19.07 1.11 5.29
C GLU A 152 19.31 -0.01 6.31
N VAL A 153 20.57 -0.35 6.57
CA VAL A 153 20.92 -1.30 7.64
C VAL A 153 21.68 -0.62 8.75
N HIS A 154 21.39 -1.04 9.98
CA HIS A 154 21.96 -0.45 11.17
C HIS A 154 22.05 -1.52 12.26
N TRP A 155 23.27 -1.92 12.60
CA TRP A 155 23.48 -2.81 13.73
C TRP A 155 23.54 -1.97 15.01
N THR A 156 22.82 -2.37 16.05
CA THR A 156 22.98 -1.77 17.40
C THR A 156 23.07 -2.90 18.43
N PRO A 157 23.68 -2.65 19.61
CA PRO A 157 23.72 -3.66 20.68
C PRO A 157 22.32 -4.14 21.11
N LYS A 158 21.27 -3.32 20.94
CA LYS A 158 19.88 -3.66 21.27
C LYS A 158 19.31 -4.83 20.47
N ILE A 159 19.92 -5.16 19.32
CA ILE A 159 19.51 -6.32 18.53
C ILE A 159 19.75 -7.60 19.33
N ASP A 160 20.84 -7.66 20.11
CA ASP A 160 21.17 -8.83 20.91
C ASP A 160 20.12 -9.10 22.00
N ASP A 161 19.44 -8.06 22.49
CA ASP A 161 18.39 -8.16 23.51
C ASP A 161 17.13 -8.90 23.00
N LYS A 162 16.91 -8.99 21.68
CA LYS A 162 15.74 -9.65 21.08
C LYS A 162 15.91 -11.15 20.93
N PHE A 163 17.14 -11.67 20.86
CA PHE A 163 17.37 -13.09 20.63
C PHE A 163 16.85 -14.04 21.72
N PRO A 164 16.88 -13.71 23.03
CA PRO A 164 16.30 -14.55 24.07
C PRO A 164 14.81 -14.82 23.90
N GLU A 165 14.05 -13.89 23.36
CA GLU A 165 12.61 -14.09 23.06
C GLU A 165 12.43 -14.98 21.83
N LEU A 166 13.22 -14.72 20.79
CA LEU A 166 13.12 -15.39 19.50
C LEU A 166 13.64 -16.83 19.49
N ILE A 167 14.48 -17.22 20.45
CA ILE A 167 15.03 -18.58 20.52
C ILE A 167 13.96 -19.65 20.70
N SER A 168 12.81 -19.28 21.27
CA SER A 168 11.64 -20.15 21.41
C SER A 168 11.08 -20.60 20.05
N TYR A 169 11.26 -19.77 19.02
CA TYR A 169 10.81 -20.04 17.65
C TYR A 169 11.87 -20.76 16.80
N GLY A 170 13.13 -20.86 17.24
CA GLY A 170 14.16 -21.56 16.48
C GLY A 170 15.59 -21.16 16.80
N ILE A 171 16.52 -21.97 16.32
CA ILE A 171 17.97 -21.77 16.51
C ILE A 171 18.64 -21.05 15.33
N THR A 172 17.91 -20.80 14.24
CA THR A 172 18.35 -20.00 13.09
C THR A 172 17.34 -18.91 12.78
N ILE A 173 17.78 -17.83 12.12
CA ILE A 173 16.89 -16.73 11.72
C ILE A 173 15.80 -17.23 10.76
N GLU A 174 16.15 -18.16 9.89
CA GLU A 174 15.22 -18.79 8.96
C GLU A 174 14.16 -19.62 9.69
N ASP A 175 14.56 -20.47 10.65
CA ASP A 175 13.62 -21.31 11.42
C ASP A 175 12.68 -20.47 12.29
N ALA A 176 13.24 -19.49 13.01
CA ALA A 176 12.46 -18.59 13.85
C ALA A 176 11.41 -17.83 13.03
N SER A 177 11.80 -17.34 11.86
CA SER A 177 10.89 -16.66 10.94
C SER A 177 9.82 -17.61 10.40
N LYS A 178 10.17 -18.84 10.00
CA LYS A 178 9.22 -19.84 9.49
C LYS A 178 8.20 -20.25 10.54
N ILE A 179 8.60 -20.47 11.78
CA ILE A 179 7.69 -20.89 12.85
C ILE A 179 6.71 -19.76 13.18
N LYS A 180 7.20 -18.53 13.40
CA LYS A 180 6.35 -17.35 13.60
C LYS A 180 5.40 -17.12 12.42
N PHE A 181 5.88 -17.30 11.19
CA PHE A 181 5.06 -17.21 9.98
C PHE A 181 3.98 -18.29 9.90
N ARG A 182 4.28 -19.53 10.31
CA ARG A 182 3.28 -20.61 10.36
C ARG A 182 2.20 -20.36 11.41
N GLU A 183 2.54 -19.74 12.54
CA GLU A 183 1.53 -19.33 13.54
C GLU A 183 0.56 -18.30 12.95
N GLU A 184 1.06 -17.29 12.24
CA GLU A 184 0.23 -16.32 11.53
C GLU A 184 -0.62 -16.99 10.43
N MET A 185 -0.04 -17.94 9.71
CA MET A 185 -0.74 -18.73 8.71
C MET A 185 -1.84 -19.61 9.32
N ASN A 186 -1.71 -20.11 10.53
CA ASN A 186 -2.72 -20.98 11.13
C ASN A 186 -3.91 -20.22 11.76
N ASN A 187 -3.91 -18.89 11.69
CA ASN A 187 -5.04 -18.08 12.17
C ASN A 187 -6.30 -18.35 11.32
N PRO A 188 -7.43 -18.81 11.89
CA PRO A 188 -8.61 -19.19 11.11
C PRO A 188 -9.32 -18.02 10.40
N ASN A 189 -9.12 -16.77 10.83
CA ASN A 189 -9.87 -15.61 10.35
C ASN A 189 -9.07 -14.73 9.36
N LYS A 190 -8.40 -15.34 8.38
CA LYS A 190 -7.60 -14.58 7.38
C LYS A 190 -8.48 -14.06 6.25
N SER A 191 -8.47 -12.73 6.04
CA SER A 191 -9.04 -12.11 4.84
C SER A 191 -8.19 -12.41 3.60
N ILE A 192 -8.75 -12.22 2.40
CA ILE A 192 -8.00 -12.37 1.14
C ILE A 192 -6.79 -11.43 1.09
N GLN A 193 -6.94 -10.19 1.59
CA GLN A 193 -5.83 -9.26 1.76
C GLN A 193 -4.74 -9.79 2.71
N GLY A 194 -5.12 -10.47 3.79
CA GLY A 194 -4.19 -11.16 4.69
C GLY A 194 -3.44 -12.29 3.96
N ILE A 195 -4.15 -13.08 3.15
CA ILE A 195 -3.52 -14.15 2.34
C ILE A 195 -2.60 -13.55 1.27
N LYS A 196 -2.98 -12.45 0.61
CA LYS A 196 -2.11 -11.68 -0.30
C LYS A 196 -0.81 -11.28 0.40
N ARG A 197 -0.91 -10.71 1.61
CA ARG A 197 0.28 -10.35 2.39
C ARG A 197 1.18 -11.57 2.66
N LEU A 198 0.60 -12.68 3.13
CA LEU A 198 1.32 -13.90 3.46
C LEU A 198 2.02 -14.53 2.23
N ILE A 199 1.33 -14.62 1.09
CA ILE A 199 1.94 -15.23 -0.10
C ILE A 199 3.13 -14.42 -0.63
N PHE A 200 3.07 -13.08 -0.58
CA PHE A 200 4.21 -12.25 -0.96
C PHE A 200 5.31 -12.25 0.09
N GLN A 201 4.98 -12.22 1.38
CA GLN A 201 5.97 -12.31 2.46
C GLN A 201 6.73 -13.64 2.44
N SER A 202 6.05 -14.77 2.23
CA SER A 202 6.71 -16.08 2.12
C SER A 202 7.70 -16.10 0.96
N LEU A 203 7.33 -15.49 -0.17
CA LEU A 203 8.20 -15.36 -1.33
C LEU A 203 9.40 -14.43 -1.09
N LEU A 204 9.18 -13.26 -0.46
CA LEU A 204 10.24 -12.30 -0.14
C LEU A 204 11.25 -12.86 0.86
N MET A 205 10.78 -13.66 1.83
CA MET A 205 11.63 -14.35 2.80
C MET A 205 12.23 -15.66 2.28
N GLY A 206 11.83 -16.13 1.10
CA GLY A 206 12.35 -17.35 0.47
C GLY A 206 11.76 -18.67 0.97
N PHE A 207 10.58 -18.64 1.61
CA PHE A 207 9.89 -19.82 2.15
C PHE A 207 9.07 -20.55 1.08
N MET A 208 9.75 -21.11 0.07
CA MET A 208 9.07 -21.69 -1.11
C MET A 208 8.10 -22.84 -0.78
N ASN A 209 8.42 -23.70 0.18
CA ASN A 209 7.49 -24.76 0.60
C ASN A 209 6.19 -24.17 1.18
N ILE A 210 6.29 -23.09 1.96
CA ILE A 210 5.12 -22.42 2.55
C ILE A 210 4.34 -21.66 1.47
N PHE A 211 5.04 -21.06 0.50
CA PHE A 211 4.43 -20.44 -0.67
C PHE A 211 3.55 -21.45 -1.45
N GLU A 212 4.05 -22.67 -1.69
CA GLU A 212 3.27 -23.75 -2.33
C GLU A 212 2.05 -24.15 -1.51
N GLU A 213 2.19 -24.26 -0.19
CA GLU A 213 1.08 -24.54 0.73
C GLU A 213 -0.02 -23.47 0.61
N ILE A 214 0.34 -22.17 0.68
CA ILE A 214 -0.62 -21.06 0.55
C ILE A 214 -1.30 -21.06 -0.82
N LEU A 215 -0.55 -21.31 -1.89
CA LEU A 215 -1.13 -21.35 -3.24
C LEU A 215 -2.08 -22.54 -3.40
N THR A 216 -1.82 -23.66 -2.72
CA THR A 216 -2.74 -24.80 -2.64
C THR A 216 -4.00 -24.45 -1.84
N GLU A 217 -3.88 -23.71 -0.74
CA GLU A 217 -5.04 -23.21 0.01
C GLU A 217 -5.91 -22.26 -0.82
N LEU A 218 -5.30 -21.32 -1.54
CA LEU A 218 -6.02 -20.41 -2.45
C LEU A 218 -6.78 -21.17 -3.54
N ASN A 219 -6.18 -22.21 -4.12
CA ASN A 219 -6.86 -23.09 -5.07
C ASN A 219 -8.09 -23.79 -4.45
N LYS A 220 -8.00 -24.24 -3.20
CA LYS A 220 -9.15 -24.82 -2.50
C LYS A 220 -10.26 -23.79 -2.30
N ILE A 221 -9.92 -22.54 -1.95
CA ILE A 221 -10.86 -21.44 -1.79
C ILE A 221 -11.59 -21.18 -3.13
N ILE A 222 -10.87 -21.07 -4.24
CA ILE A 222 -11.48 -20.90 -5.58
C ILE A 222 -12.53 -21.98 -5.88
N HIS A 223 -12.32 -23.20 -5.40
CA HIS A 223 -13.25 -24.31 -5.61
C HIS A 223 -14.43 -24.36 -4.62
N SER A 224 -14.40 -23.63 -3.51
CA SER A 224 -15.45 -23.67 -2.47
C SER A 224 -16.70 -22.82 -2.76
N GLY A 225 -16.86 -22.32 -3.99
CA GLY A 225 -18.07 -21.59 -4.42
C GLY A 225 -18.10 -20.12 -4.00
N VAL A 226 -16.95 -19.44 -4.06
CA VAL A 226 -16.80 -18.02 -3.71
C VAL A 226 -17.57 -17.09 -4.67
N ASP A 227 -17.91 -15.90 -4.18
CA ASP A 227 -18.52 -14.83 -4.99
C ASP A 227 -17.56 -14.28 -6.06
N PHE A 228 -18.12 -13.55 -7.03
CA PHE A 228 -17.38 -12.97 -8.14
C PHE A 228 -16.28 -11.99 -7.70
N LYS A 229 -16.55 -11.14 -6.69
CA LYS A 229 -15.63 -10.08 -6.26
C LYS A 229 -14.35 -10.68 -5.67
N GLN A 230 -14.51 -11.68 -4.81
CA GLN A 230 -13.40 -12.40 -4.20
C GLN A 230 -12.60 -13.19 -5.24
N LEU A 231 -13.25 -13.82 -6.24
CA LEU A 231 -12.54 -14.49 -7.34
C LEU A 231 -11.67 -13.51 -8.14
N VAL A 232 -12.16 -12.29 -8.40
CA VAL A 232 -11.37 -11.23 -9.07
C VAL A 232 -10.21 -10.76 -8.19
N GLU A 233 -10.39 -10.63 -6.87
CA GLU A 233 -9.31 -10.28 -5.94
C GLU A 233 -8.21 -11.37 -5.93
N ILE A 234 -8.61 -12.64 -5.85
CA ILE A 234 -7.70 -13.80 -5.90
C ILE A 234 -6.97 -13.88 -7.24
N LEU A 235 -7.68 -13.66 -8.35
CA LEU A 235 -7.07 -13.55 -9.69
C LEU A 235 -6.01 -12.44 -9.73
N GLY A 236 -6.28 -11.28 -9.10
CA GLY A 236 -5.33 -10.18 -8.98
C GLY A 236 -4.03 -10.59 -8.28
N ILE A 237 -4.10 -11.44 -7.24
CA ILE A 237 -2.91 -12.03 -6.60
C ILE A 237 -2.11 -12.85 -7.61
N GLY A 238 -2.79 -13.70 -8.40
CA GLY A 238 -2.18 -14.51 -9.45
C GLY A 238 -1.46 -13.67 -10.50
N VAL A 239 -2.11 -12.61 -11.00
CA VAL A 239 -1.52 -11.68 -11.98
C VAL A 239 -0.29 -10.97 -11.41
N LEU A 240 -0.33 -10.54 -10.15
CA LEU A 240 0.84 -9.94 -9.49
C LEU A 240 1.99 -10.94 -9.36
N LEU A 241 1.72 -12.19 -8.99
CA LEU A 241 2.71 -13.27 -8.96
C LEU A 241 3.29 -13.53 -10.36
N TYR A 242 2.45 -13.49 -11.40
CA TYR A 242 2.89 -13.68 -12.77
C TYR A 242 3.79 -12.53 -13.25
N LYS A 243 3.48 -11.27 -12.89
CA LYS A 243 4.39 -10.14 -13.17
C LYS A 243 5.74 -10.32 -12.45
N TYR A 244 5.78 -10.99 -11.31
CA TYR A 244 6.99 -11.31 -10.54
C TYR A 244 7.86 -12.43 -11.15
N ARG A 245 7.35 -13.15 -12.18
CA ARG A 245 7.98 -14.29 -12.87
C ARG A 245 9.44 -14.11 -13.24
N SER A 246 9.91 -12.89 -13.48
CA SER A 246 11.13 -12.67 -14.25
C SER A 246 12.40 -13.29 -13.66
N ASN A 247 12.57 -13.44 -12.33
CA ASN A 247 13.82 -14.05 -11.80
C ASN A 247 13.71 -14.90 -10.51
N LEU A 248 12.56 -14.98 -9.84
CA LEU A 248 12.51 -15.51 -8.47
C LEU A 248 11.68 -16.79 -8.28
N ILE A 249 10.68 -17.00 -9.13
CA ILE A 249 9.78 -18.17 -9.07
C ILE A 249 9.75 -18.97 -10.36
N LEU A 250 10.85 -19.00 -11.12
CA LEU A 250 10.94 -19.67 -12.42
C LEU A 250 10.41 -21.12 -12.41
N ASN A 251 10.61 -21.84 -11.31
CA ASN A 251 10.15 -23.23 -11.13
C ASN A 251 8.62 -23.35 -10.94
N TYR A 252 7.92 -22.26 -10.64
CA TYR A 252 6.49 -22.21 -10.34
C TYR A 252 5.65 -21.56 -11.43
N ASN A 253 6.27 -21.19 -12.57
CA ASN A 253 5.59 -20.49 -13.66
C ASN A 253 4.31 -21.21 -14.09
N LYS A 254 4.38 -22.52 -14.35
CA LYS A 254 3.21 -23.31 -14.75
C LYS A 254 2.14 -23.35 -13.67
N THR A 255 2.53 -23.40 -12.40
CA THR A 255 1.60 -23.44 -11.28
C THR A 255 0.84 -22.12 -11.14
N VAL A 256 1.55 -20.99 -11.29
CA VAL A 256 0.96 -19.65 -11.27
C VAL A 256 0.10 -19.42 -12.53
N GLU A 257 0.55 -19.87 -13.70
CA GLU A 257 -0.22 -19.80 -14.94
C GLU A 257 -1.55 -20.56 -14.81
N ASN A 258 -1.50 -21.79 -14.31
CA ASN A 258 -2.68 -22.60 -14.08
C ASN A 258 -3.61 -21.97 -13.02
N PHE A 259 -3.04 -21.39 -11.95
CA PHE A 259 -3.79 -20.66 -10.95
C PHE A 259 -4.56 -19.47 -11.55
N ILE A 260 -3.91 -18.68 -12.41
CA ILE A 260 -4.56 -17.57 -13.13
C ILE A 260 -5.69 -18.10 -14.02
N TYR A 261 -5.41 -19.13 -14.83
CA TYR A 261 -6.38 -19.72 -15.74
C TYR A 261 -7.64 -20.20 -15.01
N ILE A 262 -7.46 -20.95 -13.91
CA ILE A 262 -8.57 -21.47 -13.09
C ILE A 262 -9.34 -20.32 -12.45
N SER A 263 -8.64 -19.36 -11.82
CA SER A 263 -9.27 -18.22 -11.15
C SER A 263 -10.10 -17.38 -12.12
N TYR A 264 -9.54 -17.08 -13.29
CA TYR A 264 -10.20 -16.34 -14.35
C TYR A 264 -11.43 -17.09 -14.85
N SER A 265 -11.28 -18.35 -15.26
CA SER A 265 -12.39 -19.16 -15.77
C SER A 265 -13.55 -19.28 -14.78
N ARG A 266 -13.25 -19.38 -13.47
CA ARG A 266 -14.26 -19.40 -12.42
C ARG A 266 -14.93 -18.04 -12.22
N ALA A 267 -14.18 -16.95 -12.28
CA ALA A 267 -14.76 -15.60 -12.24
C ALA A 267 -15.71 -15.36 -13.42
N ILE A 268 -15.32 -15.79 -14.63
CA ILE A 268 -16.19 -15.70 -15.83
C ILE A 268 -17.47 -16.53 -15.65
N GLY A 269 -17.36 -17.75 -15.11
CA GLY A 269 -18.52 -18.59 -14.80
C GLY A 269 -19.51 -17.97 -13.79
N LYS A 270 -19.09 -16.94 -13.05
CA LYS A 270 -19.92 -16.20 -12.09
C LYS A 270 -20.56 -14.93 -12.63
N ILE A 271 -20.26 -14.53 -13.88
CA ILE A 271 -20.84 -13.32 -14.48
C ILE A 271 -22.37 -13.43 -14.60
N ALA A 272 -22.90 -14.64 -14.84
CA ALA A 272 -24.34 -14.87 -14.91
C ALA A 272 -25.08 -14.56 -13.59
N ASP A 273 -24.39 -14.63 -12.45
CA ASP A 273 -24.95 -14.32 -11.13
C ASP A 273 -25.09 -12.79 -10.92
N LEU A 274 -24.40 -11.97 -11.73
CA LEU A 274 -24.36 -10.50 -11.59
C LEU A 274 -25.62 -9.79 -12.09
N ILE A 275 -26.52 -10.52 -12.75
CA ILE A 275 -27.76 -9.98 -13.35
C ILE A 275 -28.68 -9.39 -12.27
N ASN A 276 -28.68 -9.98 -11.07
CA ASN A 276 -29.53 -9.60 -9.95
C ASN A 276 -28.73 -9.56 -8.64
N ILE A 277 -28.07 -8.43 -8.42
CA ILE A 277 -27.28 -8.15 -7.22
C ILE A 277 -27.95 -7.06 -6.39
N PRO A 278 -27.77 -7.08 -5.07
CA PRO A 278 -28.36 -6.08 -4.20
C PRO A 278 -27.71 -4.69 -4.45
N PRO A 279 -28.46 -3.58 -4.30
CA PRO A 279 -28.01 -2.23 -4.64
C PRO A 279 -26.67 -1.81 -4.01
N GLU A 280 -26.43 -2.23 -2.77
CA GLU A 280 -25.21 -1.96 -2.02
C GLU A 280 -23.95 -2.62 -2.61
N GLU A 281 -24.10 -3.71 -3.36
CA GLU A 281 -22.97 -4.44 -3.95
C GLU A 281 -22.65 -4.02 -5.38
N VAL A 282 -23.53 -3.24 -6.02
CA VAL A 282 -23.42 -2.87 -7.43
C VAL A 282 -22.13 -2.10 -7.70
N GLU A 283 -21.78 -1.15 -6.84
CA GLU A 283 -20.61 -0.30 -7.07
C GLU A 283 -19.30 -1.11 -7.02
N ASP A 284 -19.15 -1.99 -6.03
CA ASP A 284 -17.95 -2.82 -5.91
C ASP A 284 -17.89 -3.91 -6.98
N THR A 285 -19.04 -4.43 -7.42
CA THR A 285 -19.11 -5.37 -8.54
C THR A 285 -18.64 -4.73 -9.84
N VAL A 286 -19.02 -3.47 -10.10
CA VAL A 286 -18.53 -2.72 -11.28
C VAL A 286 -17.03 -2.48 -11.20
N LYS A 287 -16.46 -2.22 -10.01
CA LYS A 287 -15.00 -2.14 -9.82
C LYS A 287 -14.31 -3.48 -10.11
N SER A 288 -14.90 -4.61 -9.70
CA SER A 288 -14.40 -5.94 -10.04
C SER A 288 -14.51 -6.25 -11.53
N LEU A 289 -15.60 -5.84 -12.20
CA LEU A 289 -15.73 -5.93 -13.67
C LEU A 289 -14.66 -5.10 -14.39
N LYS A 290 -14.37 -3.90 -13.90
CA LYS A 290 -13.26 -3.09 -14.41
C LYS A 290 -11.89 -3.75 -14.19
N SER A 291 -11.70 -4.42 -13.06
CA SER A 291 -10.44 -5.09 -12.76
C SER A 291 -10.22 -6.32 -13.64
N ILE A 292 -11.25 -7.17 -13.84
CA ILE A 292 -11.13 -8.36 -14.68
C ILE A 292 -10.97 -8.01 -16.17
N THR A 293 -11.58 -6.91 -16.63
CA THR A 293 -11.44 -6.42 -18.02
C THR A 293 -10.03 -5.89 -18.27
N GLN A 294 -9.49 -5.08 -17.35
CA GLN A 294 -8.08 -4.67 -17.40
C GLN A 294 -7.12 -5.86 -17.39
N ILE A 295 -7.46 -6.93 -16.65
CA ILE A 295 -6.68 -8.17 -16.67
C ILE A 295 -6.79 -8.88 -18.02
N ALA A 296 -7.97 -8.93 -18.62
CA ALA A 296 -8.18 -9.52 -19.95
C ALA A 296 -7.42 -8.79 -21.07
N GLU A 297 -7.14 -7.50 -20.90
CA GLU A 297 -6.34 -6.69 -21.83
C GLU A 297 -4.82 -6.85 -21.66
N LEU A 298 -4.34 -7.48 -20.58
CA LEU A 298 -2.91 -7.65 -20.36
C LEU A 298 -2.33 -8.70 -21.33
N PRO A 299 -1.22 -8.37 -22.02
CA PRO A 299 -0.56 -9.32 -22.92
C PRO A 299 0.06 -10.48 -22.12
N ASP A 300 0.23 -11.62 -22.81
CA ASP A 300 0.95 -12.80 -22.34
C ASP A 300 0.38 -13.49 -21.09
N LEU A 301 -0.87 -13.20 -20.70
CA LEU A 301 -1.54 -13.96 -19.65
C LEU A 301 -2.11 -15.29 -20.20
N PRO A 302 -2.07 -16.39 -19.41
CA PRO A 302 -2.62 -17.68 -19.79
C PRO A 302 -4.15 -17.71 -19.62
N ILE A 303 -4.85 -16.80 -20.28
CA ILE A 303 -6.30 -16.65 -20.22
C ILE A 303 -6.87 -16.55 -21.63
N HIS A 304 -8.14 -16.90 -21.77
CA HIS A 304 -8.90 -16.66 -23.00
C HIS A 304 -9.80 -15.45 -22.77
N SER A 305 -9.35 -14.28 -23.23
CA SER A 305 -10.08 -13.01 -23.07
C SER A 305 -11.47 -13.07 -23.70
N GLU A 306 -11.62 -13.82 -24.79
CA GLU A 306 -12.86 -13.98 -25.56
C GLU A 306 -14.00 -14.53 -24.70
N LEU A 307 -13.68 -15.39 -23.72
CA LEU A 307 -14.68 -15.99 -22.82
C LEU A 307 -15.44 -14.94 -22.00
N LEU A 308 -14.80 -13.82 -21.66
CA LEU A 308 -15.46 -12.73 -20.95
C LEU A 308 -16.56 -12.13 -21.82
N TYR A 309 -16.23 -11.79 -23.07
CA TYR A 309 -17.15 -11.16 -24.00
C TYR A 309 -18.30 -12.11 -24.35
N GLU A 310 -18.01 -13.37 -24.69
CA GLU A 310 -19.03 -14.37 -25.01
C GLU A 310 -20.03 -14.58 -23.87
N ASN A 311 -19.58 -14.58 -22.60
CA ASN A 311 -20.47 -14.75 -21.46
C ASN A 311 -21.34 -13.52 -21.23
N ILE A 312 -20.79 -12.32 -21.43
CA ILE A 312 -21.55 -11.07 -21.35
C ILE A 312 -22.61 -10.99 -22.46
N GLU A 313 -22.27 -11.33 -23.70
CA GLU A 313 -23.21 -11.37 -24.83
C GLU A 313 -24.37 -12.34 -24.58
N LYS A 314 -24.07 -13.55 -24.12
CA LYS A 314 -25.09 -14.56 -23.76
C LYS A 314 -26.08 -14.00 -22.74
N ILE A 315 -25.61 -13.20 -21.79
CA ILE A 315 -26.44 -12.58 -20.76
C ILE A 315 -27.31 -11.46 -21.35
N ILE A 316 -26.75 -10.57 -22.16
CA ILE A 316 -27.50 -9.48 -22.81
C ILE A 316 -28.63 -10.03 -23.70
N HIS A 317 -28.37 -11.15 -24.38
CA HIS A 317 -29.35 -11.82 -25.24
C HIS A 317 -30.33 -12.74 -24.49
N SER A 318 -30.17 -12.95 -23.17
CA SER A 318 -30.99 -13.90 -22.40
C SER A 318 -32.40 -13.41 -22.04
N ASN A 319 -32.82 -12.23 -22.49
CA ASN A 319 -34.10 -11.57 -22.15
C ASN A 319 -34.36 -11.37 -20.64
N LYS A 320 -33.33 -11.54 -19.80
CA LYS A 320 -33.42 -11.30 -18.35
C LYS A 320 -33.31 -9.81 -18.04
N THR A 321 -33.97 -9.37 -16.97
CA THR A 321 -33.78 -8.03 -16.42
C THR A 321 -32.42 -7.96 -15.73
N ILE A 322 -31.54 -7.11 -16.23
CA ILE A 322 -30.20 -6.88 -15.67
C ILE A 322 -30.23 -5.59 -14.86
N VAL A 323 -29.53 -5.55 -13.72
CA VAL A 323 -29.30 -4.31 -12.98
C VAL A 323 -28.73 -3.24 -13.93
N PRO A 324 -29.36 -2.06 -14.08
CA PRO A 324 -29.02 -1.11 -15.14
C PRO A 324 -27.54 -0.70 -15.18
N ARG A 325 -26.90 -0.49 -14.02
CA ARG A 325 -25.47 -0.16 -13.96
C ARG A 325 -24.58 -1.32 -14.42
N ILE A 326 -24.96 -2.57 -14.17
CA ILE A 326 -24.25 -3.74 -14.66
C ILE A 326 -24.46 -3.90 -16.17
N GLU A 327 -25.68 -3.69 -16.67
CA GLU A 327 -25.95 -3.68 -18.11
C GLU A 327 -25.10 -2.61 -18.82
N GLY A 328 -25.01 -1.41 -18.27
CA GLY A 328 -24.14 -0.35 -18.77
C GLY A 328 -22.66 -0.76 -18.81
N ALA A 329 -22.17 -1.35 -17.72
CA ALA A 329 -20.80 -1.86 -17.65
C ALA A 329 -20.54 -2.94 -18.72
N PHE A 330 -21.47 -3.87 -18.92
CA PHE A 330 -21.40 -4.90 -19.96
C PHE A 330 -21.31 -4.30 -21.37
N PHE A 331 -22.15 -3.34 -21.72
CA PHE A 331 -22.04 -2.63 -23.00
C PHE A 331 -20.73 -1.86 -23.13
N GLY A 332 -20.20 -1.29 -22.05
CA GLY A 332 -18.89 -0.63 -22.06
C GLY A 332 -17.76 -1.58 -22.42
N ILE A 333 -17.80 -2.80 -21.86
CA ILE A 333 -16.83 -3.88 -22.09
C ILE A 333 -16.92 -4.42 -23.53
N LEU A 334 -18.14 -4.73 -24.00
CA LEU A 334 -18.31 -5.23 -25.37
C LEU A 334 -17.95 -4.17 -26.41
N TYR A 335 -18.27 -2.90 -26.14
CA TYR A 335 -17.91 -1.82 -27.07
C TYR A 335 -16.40 -1.59 -27.12
N SER A 336 -15.66 -1.70 -26.00
CA SER A 336 -14.19 -1.63 -26.04
C SER A 336 -13.57 -2.80 -26.80
N ALA A 337 -14.23 -3.96 -26.81
CA ALA A 337 -13.82 -5.14 -27.56
C ALA A 337 -14.27 -5.14 -29.03
N ASN A 338 -15.01 -4.12 -29.49
CA ASN A 338 -15.66 -4.07 -30.81
C ASN A 338 -16.68 -5.20 -31.08
N GLU A 339 -17.28 -5.77 -30.03
CA GLU A 339 -18.27 -6.86 -30.14
C GLU A 339 -19.71 -6.33 -30.34
N VAL A 340 -19.98 -5.10 -29.91
CA VAL A 340 -21.27 -4.42 -30.12
C VAL A 340 -21.11 -3.13 -30.90
N SER A 341 -22.09 -2.84 -31.75
CA SER A 341 -22.11 -1.59 -32.50
C SER A 341 -22.46 -0.38 -31.64
N GLU A 342 -21.99 0.80 -32.04
CA GLU A 342 -22.39 2.07 -31.42
C GLU A 342 -23.92 2.25 -31.40
N ASN A 343 -24.60 1.81 -32.46
CA ASN A 343 -26.06 1.87 -32.58
C ASN A 343 -26.77 1.06 -31.50
N GLU A 344 -26.25 -0.10 -31.11
CA GLU A 344 -26.84 -0.91 -30.04
C GLU A 344 -26.72 -0.23 -28.68
N VAL A 345 -25.58 0.39 -28.39
CA VAL A 345 -25.38 1.19 -27.18
C VAL A 345 -26.38 2.35 -27.12
N ILE A 346 -26.53 3.07 -28.24
CA ILE A 346 -27.50 4.17 -28.38
C ILE A 346 -28.93 3.67 -28.19
N GLN A 347 -29.32 2.58 -28.85
CA GLN A 347 -30.66 2.01 -28.76
C GLN A 347 -31.02 1.58 -27.34
N ARG A 348 -30.06 1.01 -26.61
CA ARG A 348 -30.25 0.61 -25.21
C ARG A 348 -30.41 1.80 -24.29
N PHE A 349 -29.59 2.84 -24.43
CA PHE A 349 -29.70 4.06 -23.65
C PHE A 349 -31.03 4.80 -23.91
N THR A 350 -31.33 5.07 -25.18
CA THR A 350 -32.58 5.75 -25.61
C THR A 350 -33.82 4.95 -25.21
N GLY A 351 -33.80 3.63 -25.39
CA GLY A 351 -34.87 2.73 -24.97
C GLY A 351 -35.20 2.87 -23.48
N LYS A 352 -34.20 3.02 -22.61
CA LYS A 352 -34.41 3.25 -21.17
C LYS A 352 -35.08 4.59 -20.88
N ILE A 353 -34.62 5.67 -21.54
CA ILE A 353 -35.22 7.02 -21.40
C ILE A 353 -36.69 7.02 -21.85
N TYR A 354 -36.99 6.46 -23.03
CA TYR A 354 -38.34 6.50 -23.59
C TYR A 354 -39.30 5.44 -23.01
N SER A 355 -38.80 4.47 -22.25
CA SER A 355 -39.65 3.42 -21.65
C SER A 355 -40.60 3.93 -20.56
N ASN A 356 -40.43 5.16 -20.06
CA ASN A 356 -41.25 5.81 -19.01
C ASN A 356 -41.46 5.01 -17.70
N LYS A 357 -40.79 3.87 -17.52
CA LYS A 357 -40.98 2.98 -16.36
C LYS A 357 -40.05 3.32 -15.19
N ASN A 358 -38.81 3.72 -15.47
CA ASN A 358 -37.85 4.16 -14.46
C ASN A 358 -36.70 4.95 -15.10
N LEU A 359 -36.83 6.29 -15.17
CA LEU A 359 -35.80 7.14 -15.79
C LEU A 359 -34.44 7.05 -15.06
N VAL A 360 -34.44 6.65 -13.79
CA VAL A 360 -33.23 6.42 -12.99
C VAL A 360 -32.35 5.33 -13.63
N ASP A 361 -32.95 4.32 -14.25
CA ASP A 361 -32.23 3.22 -14.91
C ASP A 361 -31.34 3.72 -16.05
N ALA A 362 -31.74 4.79 -16.74
CA ALA A 362 -30.92 5.38 -17.80
C ALA A 362 -29.64 6.03 -17.25
N THR A 363 -29.75 6.71 -16.10
CA THR A 363 -28.57 7.30 -15.42
C THR A 363 -27.65 6.21 -14.88
N GLU A 364 -28.21 5.16 -14.29
CA GLU A 364 -27.46 4.01 -13.77
C GLU A 364 -26.73 3.25 -14.88
N TYR A 365 -27.39 3.02 -16.01
CA TYR A 365 -26.76 2.47 -17.21
C TYR A 365 -25.59 3.34 -17.69
N LEU A 366 -25.79 4.66 -17.77
CA LEU A 366 -24.72 5.57 -18.20
C LEU A 366 -23.53 5.55 -17.23
N ILE A 367 -23.77 5.49 -15.92
CA ILE A 367 -22.70 5.34 -14.91
C ILE A 367 -21.87 4.08 -15.21
N GLY A 368 -22.53 2.93 -15.41
CA GLY A 368 -21.85 1.67 -15.72
C GLY A 368 -21.02 1.74 -16.99
N LEU A 369 -21.62 2.28 -18.06
CA LEU A 369 -20.98 2.45 -19.37
C LEU A 369 -19.69 3.27 -19.25
N LEU A 370 -19.75 4.43 -18.61
CA LEU A 370 -18.62 5.34 -18.51
C LEU A 370 -17.52 4.87 -17.55
N LEU A 371 -17.86 4.08 -16.53
CA LEU A 371 -16.86 3.51 -15.62
C LEU A 371 -15.94 2.51 -16.33
N LEU A 372 -16.47 1.78 -17.32
CA LEU A 372 -15.75 0.78 -18.11
C LEU A 372 -15.17 1.37 -19.40
N ASN A 373 -15.91 2.26 -20.07
CA ASN A 373 -15.49 2.85 -21.34
C ASN A 373 -15.91 4.32 -21.44
N LYS A 374 -15.14 5.21 -20.80
CA LYS A 374 -15.36 6.65 -20.92
C LYS A 374 -14.95 7.23 -22.28
N THR A 375 -14.05 6.55 -23.00
CA THR A 375 -13.53 7.00 -24.30
C THR A 375 -14.62 7.11 -25.35
N ILE A 376 -15.70 6.33 -25.22
CA ILE A 376 -16.85 6.38 -26.12
C ILE A 376 -17.46 7.78 -26.26
N LEU A 377 -17.53 8.58 -25.19
CA LEU A 377 -18.07 9.95 -25.26
C LEU A 377 -17.16 10.93 -26.00
N ILE A 378 -15.86 10.60 -26.08
CA ILE A 378 -14.86 11.45 -26.72
C ILE A 378 -14.82 11.14 -28.22
N THR A 379 -14.84 9.85 -28.56
CA THR A 379 -14.67 9.34 -29.92
C THR A 379 -15.96 9.38 -30.73
N SER A 380 -17.10 9.07 -30.12
CA SER A 380 -18.38 8.96 -30.84
C SER A 380 -19.20 10.26 -30.76
N GLU A 381 -19.47 10.84 -31.93
CA GLU A 381 -20.38 11.98 -32.04
C GLU A 381 -21.85 11.55 -32.02
N ASN A 382 -22.20 10.36 -32.54
CA ASN A 382 -23.60 9.95 -32.58
C ASN A 382 -24.13 9.59 -31.19
N LEU A 383 -23.34 8.92 -30.34
CA LEU A 383 -23.74 8.66 -28.95
C LEU A 383 -23.88 9.97 -28.18
N LEU A 384 -22.95 10.91 -28.37
CA LEU A 384 -23.02 12.21 -27.73
C LEU A 384 -24.29 12.98 -28.13
N ASN A 385 -24.63 12.97 -29.42
CA ASN A 385 -25.87 13.53 -29.94
C ASN A 385 -27.09 12.85 -29.34
N ALA A 386 -27.12 11.52 -29.34
CA ALA A 386 -28.24 10.74 -28.79
C ALA A 386 -28.44 11.01 -27.30
N ILE A 387 -27.35 11.10 -26.52
CA ILE A 387 -27.41 11.47 -25.10
C ILE A 387 -27.97 12.88 -24.94
N ASN A 388 -27.47 13.85 -25.71
CA ASN A 388 -27.91 15.24 -25.65
C ASN A 388 -29.40 15.39 -26.00
N GLU A 389 -29.85 14.81 -27.12
CA GLU A 389 -31.26 14.83 -27.54
C GLU A 389 -32.16 14.14 -26.53
N SER A 390 -31.73 12.98 -26.00
CA SER A 390 -32.47 12.26 -24.97
C SER A 390 -32.65 13.12 -23.73
N ILE A 391 -31.58 13.77 -23.24
CA ILE A 391 -31.64 14.64 -22.06
C ILE A 391 -32.55 15.85 -22.31
N LEU A 392 -32.48 16.48 -23.47
CA LEU A 392 -33.34 17.62 -23.84
C LEU A 392 -34.82 17.25 -23.93
N SER A 393 -35.14 16.00 -24.24
CA SER A 393 -36.51 15.52 -24.29
C SER A 393 -37.15 15.29 -22.91
N ILE A 394 -36.36 15.30 -21.83
CA ILE A 394 -36.85 15.03 -20.48
C ILE A 394 -37.55 16.28 -19.91
N PRO A 395 -38.78 16.16 -19.38
CA PRO A 395 -39.46 17.26 -18.70
C PRO A 395 -38.65 17.79 -17.51
N LYS A 396 -38.70 19.12 -17.29
CA LYS A 396 -37.90 19.80 -16.26
C LYS A 396 -37.91 19.14 -14.88
N ASN A 397 -39.09 18.72 -14.39
CA ASN A 397 -39.22 18.12 -13.06
C ASN A 397 -38.49 16.77 -12.98
N SER A 398 -38.70 15.91 -13.98
CA SER A 398 -38.00 14.63 -14.08
C SER A 398 -36.49 14.82 -14.31
N PHE A 399 -36.08 15.84 -15.06
CA PHE A 399 -34.67 16.16 -15.23
C PHE A 399 -33.98 16.51 -13.91
N LEU A 400 -34.65 17.29 -13.03
CA LEU A 400 -34.10 17.63 -11.71
C LEU A 400 -33.91 16.39 -10.82
N GLU A 401 -34.80 15.40 -10.92
CA GLU A 401 -34.66 14.12 -10.21
C GLU A 401 -33.46 13.29 -10.70
N LEU A 402 -33.17 13.34 -12.01
CA LEU A 402 -32.07 12.58 -12.64
C LEU A 402 -30.72 13.29 -12.59
N LEU A 403 -30.72 14.61 -12.35
CA LEU A 403 -29.51 15.43 -12.33
C LEU A 403 -28.39 14.87 -11.44
N PRO A 404 -28.65 14.35 -10.22
CA PRO A 404 -27.62 13.70 -9.42
C PRO A 404 -27.00 12.47 -10.10
N GLY A 405 -27.83 11.64 -10.76
CA GLY A 405 -27.39 10.45 -11.47
C GLY A 405 -26.50 10.80 -12.67
N PHE A 406 -26.91 11.77 -13.48
CA PHE A 406 -26.08 12.28 -14.58
C PHE A 406 -24.77 12.87 -14.09
N ARG A 407 -24.80 13.69 -13.03
CA ARG A 407 -23.56 14.21 -12.41
C ARG A 407 -22.64 13.07 -11.98
N LYS A 408 -23.18 12.04 -11.32
CA LYS A 408 -22.40 10.85 -10.93
C LYS A 408 -21.78 10.16 -12.15
N ALA A 409 -22.52 9.99 -13.25
CA ALA A 409 -22.00 9.40 -14.49
C ALA A 409 -20.80 10.18 -15.03
N PHE A 410 -20.90 11.50 -15.09
CA PHE A 410 -19.83 12.36 -15.60
C PHE A 410 -18.63 12.50 -14.65
N THR A 411 -18.73 12.09 -13.39
CA THR A 411 -17.53 12.02 -12.51
C THR A 411 -16.49 10.99 -12.96
N ALA A 412 -16.87 10.05 -13.86
CA ALA A 412 -15.92 9.14 -14.49
C ALA A 412 -14.94 9.87 -15.44
N LEU A 413 -15.28 11.09 -15.89
CA LEU A 413 -14.45 11.93 -16.73
C LEU A 413 -13.55 12.84 -15.89
N THR A 414 -12.32 13.04 -16.34
CA THR A 414 -11.40 14.04 -15.79
C THR A 414 -11.86 15.46 -16.14
N PRO A 415 -11.42 16.51 -15.41
CA PRO A 415 -11.80 17.89 -15.70
C PRO A 415 -11.54 18.32 -17.16
N ARG A 416 -10.45 17.83 -17.77
CA ARG A 416 -10.12 18.10 -19.17
C ARG A 416 -11.09 17.42 -20.14
N GLU A 417 -11.45 16.16 -19.87
CA GLU A 417 -12.42 15.41 -20.68
C GLU A 417 -13.82 16.04 -20.57
N ILE A 418 -14.23 16.52 -19.40
CA ILE A 418 -15.49 17.25 -19.22
C ILE A 418 -15.52 18.52 -20.06
N LEU A 419 -14.44 19.32 -20.05
CA LEU A 419 -14.34 20.53 -20.87
C LEU A 419 -14.46 20.20 -22.36
N TYR A 420 -13.74 19.16 -22.82
CA TYR A 420 -13.78 18.72 -24.21
C TYR A 420 -15.18 18.29 -24.66
N VAL A 421 -15.85 17.44 -23.86
CA VAL A 421 -17.23 17.01 -24.13
C VAL A 421 -18.18 18.22 -24.10
N GLY A 422 -17.98 19.14 -23.16
CA GLY A 422 -18.72 20.39 -23.07
C GLY A 422 -18.62 21.23 -24.35
N GLU A 423 -17.41 21.46 -24.87
CA GLU A 423 -17.19 22.19 -26.12
C GLU A 423 -17.86 21.52 -27.33
N LYS A 424 -17.86 20.19 -27.39
CA LYS A 424 -18.61 19.46 -28.45
C LYS A 424 -20.11 19.70 -28.32
N ILE A 425 -20.69 19.53 -27.13
CA ILE A 425 -22.11 19.77 -26.88
C ILE A 425 -22.49 21.22 -27.19
N SER A 426 -21.64 22.19 -26.86
CA SER A 426 -21.96 23.59 -27.12
C SER A 426 -22.00 23.92 -28.60
N LYS A 427 -21.06 23.37 -29.37
CA LYS A 427 -21.11 23.46 -30.84
C LYS A 427 -22.39 22.85 -31.40
N LEU A 428 -22.81 21.70 -30.87
CA LEU A 428 -24.06 21.04 -31.26
C LEU A 428 -25.31 21.89 -30.93
N LEU A 429 -25.31 22.57 -29.78
CA LEU A 429 -26.41 23.45 -29.37
C LEU A 429 -26.34 24.85 -30.00
N GLY A 430 -25.29 25.17 -30.75
CA GLY A 430 -25.04 26.53 -31.26
C GLY A 430 -24.74 27.54 -30.16
N ILE A 431 -24.35 27.08 -28.97
CA ILE A 431 -24.02 27.91 -27.81
C ILE A 431 -22.51 28.09 -27.77
N SER A 432 -22.05 29.33 -27.67
CA SER A 432 -20.64 29.60 -27.37
C SER A 432 -20.41 29.28 -25.89
N ILE A 433 -19.66 28.21 -25.57
CA ILE A 433 -19.08 28.08 -24.24
C ILE A 433 -17.99 29.15 -24.14
N SER A 434 -18.38 30.35 -23.75
CA SER A 434 -17.50 31.18 -22.94
C SER A 434 -17.73 30.73 -21.51
N PHE A 435 -17.12 29.61 -21.10
CA PHE A 435 -16.71 29.51 -19.70
C PHE A 435 -15.58 30.54 -19.56
N GLU A 436 -15.95 31.83 -19.45
CA GLU A 436 -15.12 32.76 -18.73
C GLU A 436 -15.07 32.22 -17.30
N VAL A 437 -14.11 31.31 -17.05
CA VAL A 437 -13.46 31.31 -15.75
C VAL A 437 -12.83 32.70 -15.69
N LYS A 438 -13.61 33.70 -15.27
CA LYS A 438 -13.07 35.01 -14.93
C LYS A 438 -11.92 34.69 -14.02
N SER A 439 -10.71 35.04 -14.47
CA SER A 439 -9.52 34.94 -13.63
C SER A 439 -9.93 35.53 -12.29
N ILE A 440 -9.91 34.70 -11.24
CA ILE A 440 -10.22 35.16 -9.90
C ILE A 440 -9.36 36.39 -9.70
N GLU A 441 -9.98 37.56 -9.47
CA GLU A 441 -9.21 38.79 -9.30
C GLU A 441 -8.13 38.51 -8.25
N PRO A 442 -6.88 38.99 -8.43
CA PRO A 442 -5.80 38.70 -7.49
C PRO A 442 -6.19 38.97 -6.03
N LYS A 443 -7.07 39.94 -5.81
CA LYS A 443 -7.67 40.24 -4.50
C LYS A 443 -8.49 39.08 -3.93
N ALA A 444 -9.32 38.42 -4.73
CA ALA A 444 -10.13 37.27 -4.30
C ALA A 444 -9.27 36.03 -4.00
N LEU A 445 -8.15 35.83 -4.71
CA LEU A 445 -7.16 34.80 -4.40
C LEU A 445 -6.50 35.04 -3.02
N VAL A 446 -6.13 36.29 -2.73
CA VAL A 446 -5.59 36.66 -1.42
C VAL A 446 -6.63 36.47 -0.30
N VAL A 447 -7.89 36.78 -0.55
CA VAL A 447 -8.98 36.55 0.43
C VAL A 447 -9.17 35.05 0.70
N LEU A 448 -9.14 34.21 -0.34
CA LEU A 448 -9.25 32.76 -0.21
C LEU A 448 -8.06 32.16 0.54
N GLN A 449 -6.82 32.58 0.23
CA GLN A 449 -5.63 32.16 0.99
C GLN A 449 -5.70 32.58 2.46
N ASN A 450 -6.20 33.77 2.75
CA ASN A 450 -6.40 34.22 4.13
C ASN A 450 -7.49 33.39 4.84
N LEU A 451 -8.58 33.05 4.16
CA LEU A 451 -9.60 32.16 4.71
C LEU A 451 -9.06 30.77 4.99
N ASP A 452 -8.28 30.19 4.08
CA ASP A 452 -7.62 28.88 4.27
C ASP A 452 -6.66 28.91 5.47
N ASN A 453 -5.86 29.97 5.63
CA ASN A 453 -5.00 30.13 6.79
C ASN A 453 -5.79 30.27 8.10
N ILE A 454 -6.92 30.98 8.10
CA ILE A 454 -7.79 31.10 9.28
C ILE A 454 -8.43 29.76 9.64
N ILE A 455 -8.86 29.00 8.62
CA ILE A 455 -9.43 27.66 8.81
C ILE A 455 -8.36 26.71 9.36
N TYR A 456 -7.15 26.74 8.79
CA TYR A 456 -6.02 25.95 9.25
C TYR A 456 -5.67 26.25 10.71
N GLN A 457 -5.53 27.53 11.07
CA GLN A 457 -5.25 27.95 12.45
C GLN A 457 -6.36 27.55 13.42
N LYS A 458 -7.63 27.59 13.00
CA LYS A 458 -8.75 27.10 13.83
C LYS A 458 -8.70 25.59 14.01
N LEU A 459 -8.43 24.84 12.96
CA LEU A 459 -8.31 23.38 13.01
C LEU A 459 -7.12 22.95 13.87
N GLU A 460 -5.98 23.63 13.76
CA GLU A 460 -4.79 23.39 14.61
C GLU A 460 -5.11 23.68 16.09
N LYS A 461 -5.86 24.75 16.37
CA LYS A 461 -6.21 25.15 17.74
C LYS A 461 -7.28 24.26 18.38
N GLU A 462 -8.23 23.75 17.60
CA GLU A 462 -9.31 22.89 18.10
C GLU A 462 -8.93 21.40 18.08
N TRP A 463 -8.07 20.94 17.15
CA TRP A 463 -7.82 19.51 16.90
C TRP A 463 -6.34 19.11 17.01
N GLY A 464 -5.41 20.06 17.21
CA GLY A 464 -4.00 19.79 17.54
C GLY A 464 -3.31 18.83 16.57
N PHE A 465 -3.05 19.31 15.35
CA PHE A 465 -2.10 18.65 14.44
C PHE A 465 -0.69 19.18 14.62
#